data_AF-A0A9N9GXT6-F1
#
_entry.id   AF-A0A9N9GXT6-F1
#
_cell.length_a   1.000
_cell.length_b   1.000
_cell.length_c   1.000
_cell.angle_alpha   90.00
_cell.angle_beta   90.00
_cell.angle_gamma   90.00
#
_symmetry.space_group_name_H-M   'P 1'
#
loop_
_entity.id
_entity.type
_entity.pdbx_description
1 polymer ?
#
loop_
_entity_poly.entity_id
_entity_poly.type
_entity_poly.pdbx_seq_one_letter_code
_entity_poly.pdbx_strand_id
1 'polypeptide(L)'
;VPCSKEDVFTSQTISLIEKRKLMRFLTFAIDYTNSPEIFSGFEDKLYSTFLKEKFKIEGNLLSAILYAITLIQNDESNVNTMQGLEKTQRYLKSLGRYGNAPFLVGLYGGGSEIAQGFCRVCAVYGGIYMLDHSVNHILIDRKSNKFLGLVDINDQQLSSTFLVTAIDYLPTKFIKDGDDDLRCEQTSRAIVIIDKFVHEENADATLTIFPPNTVNNNKYPIRVLQLSAGTQTCPEDR
;
A
#
# COMPACT_ATOMS: atom_id res chain seq x y z
N VAL A 1 0.72 -16.67 -2.68
CA VAL A 1 1.29 -16.62 -4.05
C VAL A 1 2.72 -17.09 -3.95
N PRO A 2 3.23 -17.90 -4.89
CA PRO A 2 4.62 -18.33 -4.87
C PRO A 2 5.58 -17.13 -4.76
N CYS A 3 6.48 -17.16 -3.77
CA CYS A 3 7.41 -16.08 -3.49
C CYS A 3 8.82 -16.34 -4.06
N SER A 4 9.08 -17.56 -4.54
CA SER A 4 10.33 -17.96 -5.18
C SER A 4 10.08 -18.78 -6.44
N LYS A 5 11.15 -19.00 -7.23
CA LYS A 5 11.07 -19.96 -8.35
C LYS A 5 10.74 -21.35 -7.81
N GLU A 6 11.35 -21.77 -6.70
CA GLU A 6 11.05 -23.03 -6.04
C GLU A 6 9.56 -23.14 -5.67
N ASP A 7 8.95 -22.08 -5.12
CA ASP A 7 7.54 -22.07 -4.71
C ASP A 7 6.60 -22.23 -5.91
N VAL A 8 6.97 -21.64 -7.07
CA VAL A 8 6.18 -21.80 -8.30
C VAL A 8 6.24 -23.27 -8.73
N PHE A 9 7.41 -23.90 -8.62
CA PHE A 9 7.59 -25.31 -8.98
C PHE A 9 6.89 -26.26 -8.00
N THR A 10 6.86 -25.99 -6.70
CA THR A 10 6.23 -26.86 -5.69
C THR A 10 4.71 -26.69 -5.58
N SER A 11 4.15 -25.57 -6.05
CA SER A 11 2.71 -25.30 -5.97
C SER A 11 1.85 -26.39 -6.64
N GLN A 12 0.95 -27.03 -5.90
CA GLN A 12 0.01 -28.02 -6.44
C GLN A 12 -1.25 -27.39 -7.03
N THR A 13 -1.50 -26.11 -6.75
CA THR A 13 -2.70 -25.38 -7.18
C THR A 13 -2.59 -24.75 -8.56
N ILE A 14 -1.39 -24.75 -9.16
CA ILE A 14 -1.12 -24.16 -10.48
C ILE A 14 -0.73 -25.27 -11.44
N SER A 15 -1.39 -25.33 -12.61
CA SER A 15 -1.06 -26.33 -13.63
C SER A 15 0.35 -26.11 -14.21
N LEU A 16 0.96 -27.17 -14.77
CA LEU A 16 2.29 -27.05 -15.38
C LEU A 16 2.37 -26.00 -16.50
N ILE A 17 1.29 -25.84 -17.26
CA ILE A 17 1.20 -24.84 -18.34
C ILE A 17 1.18 -23.42 -17.75
N GLU A 18 0.40 -23.20 -16.70
CA GLU A 18 0.33 -21.91 -16.00
C GLU A 18 1.66 -21.56 -15.35
N LYS A 19 2.37 -22.52 -14.74
CA LYS A 19 3.71 -22.31 -14.19
C LYS A 19 4.69 -21.82 -15.25
N ARG A 20 4.68 -22.43 -16.45
CA ARG A 20 5.52 -22.00 -17.57
C ARG A 20 5.20 -20.58 -18.03
N LYS A 21 3.90 -20.25 -18.16
CA LYS A 21 3.44 -18.90 -18.53
C LYS A 21 3.87 -17.86 -17.50
N LEU A 22 3.68 -18.17 -16.21
CA LEU A 22 4.07 -17.31 -15.09
C LEU A 22 5.59 -17.08 -15.11
N MET A 23 6.39 -18.13 -15.16
CA MET A 23 7.86 -18.01 -15.16
C MET A 23 8.37 -17.18 -16.33
N ARG A 24 7.80 -17.37 -17.53
CA ARG A 24 8.12 -16.54 -18.70
C ARG A 24 7.81 -15.07 -18.44
N PHE A 25 6.65 -14.77 -17.87
CA PHE A 25 6.26 -13.41 -17.54
C PHE A 25 7.15 -12.79 -16.47
N LEU A 26 7.39 -13.47 -15.34
CA LEU A 26 8.20 -12.94 -14.24
C LEU A 26 9.64 -12.68 -14.67
N THR A 27 10.21 -13.57 -15.50
CA THR A 27 11.57 -13.39 -16.04
C THR A 27 11.66 -12.12 -16.89
N PHE A 28 10.66 -11.87 -17.73
CA PHE A 28 10.56 -10.62 -18.49
C PHE A 28 10.37 -9.41 -17.57
N ALA A 29 9.46 -9.49 -16.59
CA ALA A 29 9.09 -8.35 -15.75
C ALA A 29 10.23 -7.83 -14.85
N ILE A 30 11.19 -8.68 -14.48
CA ILE A 30 12.37 -8.27 -13.68
C ILE A 30 13.19 -7.19 -14.41
N ASP A 31 13.28 -7.26 -15.73
CA ASP A 31 14.14 -6.42 -16.54
C ASP A 31 13.44 -5.93 -17.82
N TYR A 32 12.15 -5.63 -17.70
CA TYR A 32 11.30 -5.32 -18.86
C TYR A 32 11.81 -4.12 -19.66
N THR A 33 12.52 -3.19 -19.03
CA THR A 33 13.13 -2.01 -19.66
C THR A 33 14.13 -2.38 -20.75
N ASN A 34 14.74 -3.56 -20.70
CA ASN A 34 15.66 -4.08 -21.70
C ASN A 34 14.96 -4.82 -22.86
N SER A 35 13.63 -4.93 -22.82
CA SER A 35 12.82 -5.59 -23.87
C SER A 35 11.57 -4.76 -24.24
N PRO A 36 11.74 -3.51 -24.72
CA PRO A 36 10.63 -2.62 -25.10
C PRO A 36 9.71 -3.21 -26.17
N GLU A 37 10.23 -4.05 -27.06
CA GLU A 37 9.49 -4.70 -28.14
C GLU A 37 8.33 -5.59 -27.65
N ILE A 38 8.39 -6.08 -26.42
CA ILE A 38 7.37 -6.97 -25.86
C ILE A 38 6.11 -6.20 -25.46
N PHE A 39 6.28 -4.99 -24.89
CA PHE A 39 5.19 -4.14 -24.41
C PHE A 39 4.86 -2.94 -25.31
N SER A 40 5.62 -2.76 -26.41
CA SER A 40 5.34 -1.72 -27.39
C SER A 40 3.91 -1.83 -27.95
N GLY A 41 3.17 -0.72 -27.90
CA GLY A 41 1.75 -0.62 -28.28
C GLY A 41 0.77 -1.04 -27.18
N PHE A 42 1.23 -1.25 -25.95
CA PHE A 42 0.43 -1.59 -24.77
C PHE A 42 0.65 -0.65 -23.59
N GLU A 43 1.55 0.33 -23.70
CA GLU A 43 2.01 1.22 -22.63
C GLU A 43 0.83 1.80 -21.82
N ASP A 44 -0.12 2.41 -22.52
CA ASP A 44 -1.32 3.04 -21.94
C ASP A 44 -2.53 2.12 -21.89
N LYS A 45 -2.43 0.89 -22.42
CA LYS A 45 -3.51 -0.10 -22.33
C LYS A 45 -3.56 -0.68 -20.92
N LEU A 46 -4.71 -1.26 -20.58
CA LEU A 46 -4.88 -2.00 -19.33
C LEU A 46 -3.83 -3.09 -19.17
N TYR A 47 -3.24 -3.14 -17.98
CA TYR A 47 -2.23 -4.13 -17.66
C TYR A 47 -2.76 -5.56 -17.78
N SER A 48 -4.03 -5.78 -17.42
CA SER A 48 -4.72 -7.06 -17.58
C SER A 48 -4.81 -7.50 -19.05
N THR A 49 -5.06 -6.56 -19.96
CA THR A 49 -5.08 -6.81 -21.42
C THR A 49 -3.71 -7.22 -21.93
N PHE A 50 -2.65 -6.54 -21.51
CA PHE A 50 -1.27 -6.92 -21.86
C PHE A 50 -0.91 -8.35 -21.41
N LEU A 51 -1.24 -8.71 -20.17
CA LEU A 51 -0.98 -10.06 -19.65
C LEU A 51 -1.74 -11.16 -20.41
N LYS A 52 -3.01 -10.89 -20.76
CA LYS A 52 -3.83 -11.80 -21.57
C LYS A 52 -3.27 -11.96 -22.98
N GLU A 53 -2.98 -10.85 -23.66
CA GLU A 53 -2.63 -10.89 -25.08
C GLU A 53 -1.21 -11.41 -25.33
N LYS A 54 -0.21 -10.90 -24.58
CA LYS A 54 1.21 -11.22 -24.78
C LYS A 54 1.64 -12.48 -24.04
N PHE A 55 1.16 -12.67 -22.80
CA PHE A 55 1.59 -13.78 -21.96
C PHE A 55 0.60 -14.94 -21.89
N LYS A 56 -0.62 -14.77 -22.42
CA LYS A 56 -1.72 -15.76 -22.37
C LYS A 56 -2.09 -16.13 -20.92
N ILE A 57 -2.00 -15.15 -20.02
CA ILE A 57 -2.31 -15.30 -18.60
C ILE A 57 -3.74 -14.82 -18.33
N GLU A 58 -4.57 -15.73 -17.82
CA GLU A 58 -6.01 -15.55 -17.64
C GLU A 58 -6.46 -16.17 -16.30
N GLY A 59 -7.74 -15.99 -15.93
CA GLY A 59 -8.35 -16.62 -14.76
C GLY A 59 -7.63 -16.33 -13.44
N ASN A 60 -7.52 -17.35 -12.59
CA ASN A 60 -6.92 -17.24 -11.25
C ASN A 60 -5.47 -16.77 -11.27
N LEU A 61 -4.70 -17.16 -12.30
CA LEU A 61 -3.32 -16.73 -12.45
C LEU A 61 -3.22 -15.21 -12.71
N LEU A 62 -4.11 -14.69 -13.56
CA LEU A 62 -4.21 -13.26 -13.79
C LEU A 62 -4.55 -12.51 -12.49
N SER A 63 -5.57 -12.97 -11.76
CA SER A 63 -5.95 -12.37 -10.47
C SER A 63 -4.81 -12.40 -9.46
N ALA A 64 -4.03 -13.49 -9.40
CA ALA A 64 -2.87 -13.58 -8.52
C ALA A 64 -1.79 -12.53 -8.88
N ILE A 65 -1.51 -12.32 -10.16
CA ILE A 65 -0.55 -11.28 -10.57
C ILE A 65 -1.09 -9.89 -10.21
N LEU A 66 -2.31 -9.57 -10.61
CA LEU A 66 -2.90 -8.24 -10.42
C LEU A 66 -3.01 -7.85 -8.93
N TYR A 67 -3.50 -8.75 -8.09
CA TYR A 67 -3.82 -8.39 -6.71
C TYR A 67 -2.74 -8.76 -5.71
N ALA A 68 -1.97 -9.83 -5.93
CA ALA A 68 -0.99 -10.31 -4.96
C ALA A 68 0.48 -10.03 -5.32
N ILE A 69 0.80 -9.78 -6.60
CA ILE A 69 2.15 -9.34 -7.02
C ILE A 69 2.15 -7.82 -7.22
N THR A 70 1.23 -7.31 -8.04
CA THR A 70 1.13 -5.88 -8.36
C THR A 70 0.46 -5.07 -7.25
N LEU A 71 -0.24 -5.73 -6.32
CA LEU A 71 -0.91 -5.13 -5.15
C LEU A 71 -1.89 -4.01 -5.52
N ILE A 72 -2.69 -4.21 -6.58
CA ILE A 72 -3.75 -3.28 -6.98
C ILE A 72 -4.75 -3.10 -5.83
N GLN A 73 -5.04 -1.85 -5.45
CA GLN A 73 -5.86 -1.50 -4.27
C GLN A 73 -7.36 -1.51 -4.58
N ASN A 74 -7.73 -0.93 -5.72
CA ASN A 74 -9.12 -0.68 -6.07
C ASN A 74 -9.47 -1.49 -7.34
N ASP A 75 -9.67 -0.79 -8.46
CA ASP A 75 -10.06 -1.37 -9.73
C ASP A 75 -8.84 -1.60 -10.64
N GLU A 76 -8.75 -2.79 -11.25
CA GLU A 76 -7.75 -3.10 -12.27
C GLU A 76 -7.87 -2.21 -13.51
N SER A 77 -9.05 -1.62 -13.76
CA SER A 77 -9.30 -0.68 -14.86
C SER A 77 -8.47 0.61 -14.77
N ASN A 78 -7.92 0.92 -13.60
CA ASN A 78 -7.13 2.13 -13.36
C ASN A 78 -5.62 1.89 -13.46
N VAL A 79 -5.18 0.69 -13.88
CA VAL A 79 -3.76 0.35 -13.95
C VAL A 79 -3.36 0.05 -15.39
N ASN A 80 -2.57 0.96 -15.96
CA ASN A 80 -1.99 0.75 -17.28
C ASN A 80 -0.79 -0.21 -17.22
N THR A 81 -0.34 -0.68 -18.39
CA THR A 81 0.74 -1.66 -18.50
C THR A 81 2.03 -1.17 -17.86
N MET A 82 2.39 0.10 -18.04
CA MET A 82 3.61 0.66 -17.46
C MET A 82 3.59 0.64 -15.93
N GLN A 83 2.50 1.10 -15.32
CA GLN A 83 2.31 1.07 -13.87
C GLN A 83 2.30 -0.38 -13.34
N GLY A 84 1.67 -1.29 -14.06
CA GLY A 84 1.63 -2.71 -13.72
C GLY A 84 3.02 -3.38 -13.75
N LEU A 85 3.81 -3.08 -14.78
CA LEU A 85 5.19 -3.56 -14.92
C LEU A 85 6.11 -2.99 -13.85
N GLU A 86 6.04 -1.69 -13.56
CA GLU A 86 6.83 -1.05 -12.50
C GLU A 86 6.54 -1.65 -11.11
N LYS A 87 5.26 -1.81 -10.77
CA LYS A 87 4.83 -2.45 -9.51
C LYS A 87 5.28 -3.90 -9.42
N THR A 88 5.15 -4.65 -10.51
CA THR A 88 5.60 -6.05 -10.58
C THR A 88 7.11 -6.16 -10.45
N GLN A 89 7.87 -5.33 -11.17
CA GLN A 89 9.33 -5.29 -11.07
C GLN A 89 9.76 -4.95 -9.64
N ARG A 90 9.12 -3.98 -9.00
CA ARG A 90 9.40 -3.60 -7.61
C ARG A 90 9.18 -4.78 -6.66
N TYR A 91 8.06 -5.48 -6.79
CA TYR A 91 7.78 -6.69 -6.00
C TYR A 91 8.89 -7.72 -6.19
N LEU A 92 9.25 -8.03 -7.44
CA LEU A 92 10.26 -9.05 -7.74
C LEU A 92 11.67 -8.68 -7.27
N LYS A 93 12.05 -7.39 -7.35
CA LYS A 93 13.32 -6.89 -6.83
C LYS A 93 13.40 -6.88 -5.29
N SER A 94 12.25 -6.88 -4.61
CA SER A 94 12.19 -6.95 -3.15
C SER A 94 12.26 -8.37 -2.61
N LEU A 95 11.91 -9.39 -3.40
CA LEU A 95 11.99 -10.79 -3.00
C LEU A 95 13.43 -11.19 -2.66
N GLY A 96 13.60 -11.98 -1.59
CA GLY A 96 14.90 -12.51 -1.18
C GLY A 96 15.84 -11.49 -0.55
N ARG A 97 15.48 -10.20 -0.47
CA ARG A 97 16.37 -9.15 0.05
C ARG A 97 16.63 -9.29 1.55
N TYR A 98 15.57 -9.55 2.32
CA TYR A 98 15.62 -9.72 3.79
C TYR A 98 14.94 -11.01 4.27
N GLY A 99 14.36 -11.76 3.35
CA GLY A 99 13.58 -12.97 3.63
C GLY A 99 12.85 -13.42 2.37
N ASN A 100 12.01 -14.44 2.52
CA ASN A 100 11.31 -15.05 1.38
C ASN A 100 10.19 -14.15 0.83
N ALA A 101 9.64 -13.22 1.63
CA ALA A 101 8.62 -12.28 1.21
C ALA A 101 9.22 -10.91 0.80
N PRO A 102 8.54 -10.13 -0.06
CA PRO A 102 9.02 -8.82 -0.51
C PRO A 102 8.63 -7.69 0.47
N PHE A 103 8.24 -8.03 1.69
CA PHE A 103 7.69 -7.11 2.67
C PHE A 103 8.50 -7.13 3.96
N LEU A 104 8.45 -6.02 4.68
CA LEU A 104 8.93 -5.88 6.04
C LEU A 104 7.80 -5.37 6.91
N VAL A 105 7.78 -5.83 8.17
CA VAL A 105 6.89 -5.30 9.21
C VAL A 105 7.78 -4.71 10.30
N GLY A 106 7.49 -3.48 10.69
CA GLY A 106 8.16 -2.86 11.83
C GLY A 106 7.62 -3.46 13.13
N LEU A 107 8.53 -3.76 14.06
CA LEU A 107 8.15 -4.16 15.42
C LEU A 107 7.33 -3.04 16.08
N TYR A 108 6.45 -3.40 17.01
CA TYR A 108 5.65 -2.47 17.82
C TYR A 108 4.62 -1.63 17.03
N GLY A 109 4.21 -2.08 15.84
CA GLY A 109 3.10 -1.47 15.10
C GLY A 109 3.50 -0.62 13.90
N GLY A 110 4.79 -0.64 13.51
CA GLY A 110 5.29 -0.18 12.21
C GLY A 110 5.02 1.30 11.86
N GLY A 111 3.79 1.62 11.47
CA GLY A 111 3.39 2.98 11.07
C GLY A 111 3.52 4.02 12.18
N SER A 112 3.10 3.68 13.41
CA SER A 112 3.26 4.56 14.57
C SER A 112 4.73 4.81 14.92
N GLU A 113 5.57 3.79 14.80
CA GLU A 113 7.01 3.88 15.09
C GLU A 113 7.74 4.70 14.03
N ILE A 114 7.37 4.55 12.75
CA ILE A 114 7.91 5.39 11.66
C ILE A 114 7.57 6.87 11.93
N ALA A 115 6.31 7.17 12.26
CA ALA A 115 5.89 8.53 12.58
C ALA A 115 6.69 9.11 13.77
N GLN A 116 6.80 8.37 14.87
CA GLN A 116 7.59 8.76 16.03
C GLN A 116 9.08 8.95 15.68
N GLY A 117 9.64 8.08 14.83
CA GLY A 117 11.02 8.18 14.34
C GLY A 117 11.28 9.49 13.60
N PHE A 118 10.39 9.88 12.69
CA PHE A 118 10.48 11.17 12.01
C PHE A 118 10.26 12.35 12.97
N CYS A 119 9.36 12.22 13.94
CA CYS A 119 9.20 13.25 14.98
C CYS A 119 10.49 13.44 15.77
N ARG A 120 11.17 12.35 16.13
CA ARG A 120 12.47 12.38 16.80
C ARG A 120 13.52 13.07 15.93
N VAL A 121 13.60 12.75 14.63
CA VAL A 121 14.52 13.41 13.71
C VAL A 121 14.28 14.91 13.71
N CYS A 122 13.03 15.36 13.55
CA CYS A 122 12.69 16.78 13.60
C CYS A 122 13.11 17.44 14.93
N ALA A 123 12.87 16.79 16.06
CA ALA A 123 13.26 17.31 17.38
C ALA A 123 14.79 17.45 17.55
N VAL A 124 15.57 16.50 17.01
CA VAL A 124 17.04 16.59 16.99
C VAL A 124 17.53 17.84 16.26
N TYR A 125 16.79 18.28 15.23
CA TYR A 125 17.08 19.51 14.48
C TYR A 125 16.35 20.76 15.01
N GLY A 126 15.85 20.71 16.27
CA GLY A 126 15.25 21.86 16.95
C GLY A 126 13.74 22.03 16.75
N GLY A 127 13.07 21.04 16.14
CA GLY A 127 11.61 21.01 16.07
C GLY A 127 10.97 20.88 17.45
N ILE A 128 9.89 21.63 17.68
CA ILE A 128 9.13 21.60 18.93
C ILE A 128 7.83 20.82 18.71
N TYR A 129 7.52 19.92 19.64
CA TYR A 129 6.32 19.09 19.61
C TYR A 129 5.42 19.43 20.80
N MET A 130 4.13 19.59 20.52
CA MET A 130 3.09 19.81 21.53
C MET A 130 1.98 18.80 21.27
N LEU A 131 1.84 17.81 22.16
CA LEU A 131 0.74 16.84 22.16
C LEU A 131 -0.35 17.32 23.11
N ASP A 132 -1.59 16.83 22.91
CA ASP A 132 -2.76 17.29 23.67
C ASP A 132 -2.94 18.83 23.59
N HIS A 133 -2.56 19.41 22.46
CA HIS A 133 -2.50 20.85 22.24
C HIS A 133 -3.22 21.20 20.94
N SER A 134 -4.53 21.42 21.01
CA SER A 134 -5.32 21.73 19.82
C SER A 134 -5.12 23.17 19.33
N VAL A 135 -5.54 23.40 18.09
CA VAL A 135 -5.50 24.71 17.43
C VAL A 135 -6.92 25.21 17.28
N ASN A 136 -7.20 26.40 17.82
CA ASN A 136 -8.52 27.01 17.77
C ASN A 136 -8.77 27.76 16.45
N HIS A 137 -7.75 28.49 15.96
CA HIS A 137 -7.90 29.34 14.78
C HIS A 137 -6.70 29.29 13.83
N ILE A 138 -7.01 29.37 12.53
CA ILE A 138 -6.04 29.63 11.46
C ILE A 138 -6.12 31.11 11.10
N LEU A 139 -4.99 31.82 11.16
CA LEU A 139 -4.90 33.25 10.87
C LEU A 139 -4.52 33.47 9.41
N ILE A 140 -5.35 34.25 8.71
CA ILE A 140 -5.15 34.61 7.30
C ILE A 140 -5.30 36.12 7.15
N ASP A 141 -4.35 36.74 6.47
CA ASP A 141 -4.43 38.15 6.11
C ASP A 141 -5.54 38.39 5.07
N ARG A 142 -6.49 39.27 5.38
CA ARG A 142 -7.65 39.52 4.51
C ARG A 142 -7.30 40.17 3.17
N LYS A 143 -6.20 40.92 3.09
CA LYS A 143 -5.83 41.68 1.88
C LYS A 143 -5.00 40.84 0.92
N SER A 144 -4.02 40.12 1.45
CA SER A 144 -3.07 39.30 0.69
C SER A 144 -3.47 37.84 0.58
N ASN A 145 -4.48 37.40 1.35
CA ASN A 145 -4.92 36.01 1.45
C ASN A 145 -3.79 35.04 1.85
N LYS A 146 -2.80 35.53 2.61
CA LYS A 146 -1.65 34.76 3.07
C LYS A 146 -1.89 34.22 4.48
N PHE A 147 -1.42 33.00 4.71
CA PHE A 147 -1.33 32.42 6.04
C PHE A 147 -0.36 33.24 6.91
N LEU A 148 -0.75 33.51 8.16
CA LEU A 148 0.03 34.28 9.12
C LEU A 148 0.48 33.46 10.33
N GLY A 149 -0.24 32.38 10.65
CA GLY A 149 -0.05 31.65 11.89
C GLY A 149 -1.33 31.02 12.42
N LEU A 150 -1.28 30.60 13.67
CA LEU A 150 -2.35 29.90 14.39
C LEU A 150 -2.63 30.57 15.73
N VAL A 151 -3.80 30.29 16.31
CA VAL A 151 -4.11 30.54 17.73
C VAL A 151 -4.39 29.19 18.38
N ASP A 152 -3.71 28.92 19.48
CA ASP A 152 -3.80 27.64 20.18
C ASP A 152 -4.90 27.59 21.26
N ILE A 153 -4.97 26.48 22.00
CA ILE A 153 -5.93 26.29 23.13
C ILE A 153 -5.80 27.31 24.26
N ASN A 154 -4.65 27.94 24.42
CA ASN A 154 -4.37 28.90 25.48
C ASN A 154 -4.50 30.35 24.99
N ASP A 155 -5.13 30.56 23.83
CA ASP A 155 -5.24 31.85 23.14
C ASP A 155 -3.88 32.47 22.77
N GLN A 156 -2.82 31.65 22.67
CA GLN A 156 -1.51 32.10 22.23
C GLN A 156 -1.42 32.12 20.71
N GLN A 157 -0.97 33.25 20.16
CA GLN A 157 -0.71 33.37 18.73
C GLN A 157 0.69 32.85 18.36
N LEU A 158 0.74 31.90 17.43
CA LEU A 158 1.95 31.29 16.89
C LEU A 158 2.10 31.67 15.40
N SER A 159 3.09 32.49 15.07
CA SER A 159 3.31 32.97 13.70
C SER A 159 4.15 31.99 12.87
N SER A 160 3.77 31.78 11.61
CA SER A 160 4.54 30.95 10.66
C SER A 160 4.26 31.34 9.21
N THR A 161 5.21 31.07 8.32
CA THR A 161 5.09 31.29 6.87
C THR A 161 4.31 30.17 6.18
N PHE A 162 4.41 28.94 6.69
CA PHE A 162 3.81 27.76 6.07
C PHE A 162 3.00 26.96 7.10
N LEU A 163 1.90 26.37 6.63
CA LEU A 163 1.10 25.41 7.36
C LEU A 163 1.14 24.08 6.60
N VAL A 164 1.60 23.04 7.26
CA VAL A 164 1.47 21.65 6.79
C VAL A 164 0.51 20.97 7.73
N THR A 165 -0.58 20.42 7.21
CA THR A 165 -1.66 19.86 8.03
C THR A 165 -2.35 18.71 7.30
N ALA A 166 -2.90 17.77 8.08
CA ALA A 166 -3.84 16.80 7.55
C ALA A 166 -5.22 17.47 7.30
N ILE A 167 -6.00 16.87 6.39
CA ILE A 167 -7.26 17.44 5.87
C ILE A 167 -8.34 17.57 6.96
N ASP A 168 -8.30 16.71 7.97
CA ASP A 168 -9.20 16.66 9.12
C ASP A 168 -9.05 17.84 10.08
N TYR A 169 -7.92 18.55 10.05
CA TYR A 169 -7.71 19.78 10.81
C TYR A 169 -8.08 21.04 10.02
N LEU A 170 -8.40 20.92 8.72
CA LEU A 170 -8.78 22.07 7.91
C LEU A 170 -10.27 22.41 8.10
N PRO A 171 -10.61 23.68 8.30
CA PRO A 171 -12.00 24.11 8.26
C PRO A 171 -12.66 23.76 6.92
N THR A 172 -13.90 23.29 6.96
CA THR A 172 -14.67 22.85 5.77
C THR A 172 -14.74 23.90 4.67
N LYS A 173 -14.69 25.19 4.98
CA LYS A 173 -14.64 26.28 3.99
C LYS A 173 -13.43 26.22 3.03
N PHE A 174 -12.36 25.52 3.40
CA PHE A 174 -11.19 25.29 2.53
C PHE A 174 -11.32 24.03 1.69
N ILE A 175 -12.27 23.16 2.02
CA ILE A 175 -12.59 21.92 1.31
C ILE A 175 -13.75 22.28 0.37
N LYS A 176 -13.44 22.52 -0.91
CA LYS A 176 -14.48 22.85 -1.89
C LYS A 176 -15.27 21.60 -2.27
N ASP A 177 -16.59 21.69 -2.25
CA ASP A 177 -17.45 20.64 -2.80
C ASP A 177 -17.17 20.48 -4.31
N GLY A 178 -16.86 19.24 -4.74
CA GLY A 178 -16.60 18.91 -6.14
C GLY A 178 -15.16 19.09 -6.62
N ASP A 179 -14.20 19.34 -5.71
CA ASP A 179 -12.78 19.23 -6.05
C ASP A 179 -12.42 17.73 -6.16
N ASP A 180 -12.27 17.25 -7.39
CA ASP A 180 -11.97 15.83 -7.66
C ASP A 180 -10.65 15.38 -7.01
N ASP A 181 -9.75 16.32 -6.72
CA ASP A 181 -8.47 16.10 -6.02
C ASP A 181 -8.63 15.88 -4.51
N LEU A 182 -9.80 16.22 -3.92
CA LEU A 182 -10.11 16.02 -2.50
C LEU A 182 -11.09 14.87 -2.25
N ARG A 183 -11.29 13.98 -3.24
CA ARG A 183 -12.12 12.78 -3.07
C ARG A 183 -11.52 11.86 -2.00
N CYS A 184 -12.09 11.91 -0.80
CA CYS A 184 -11.79 10.94 0.25
C CYS A 184 -12.33 9.56 -0.13
N GLU A 185 -11.42 8.61 -0.36
CA GLU A 185 -11.80 7.20 -0.46
C GLU A 185 -12.16 6.67 0.94
N GLN A 186 -13.26 5.92 1.03
CA GLN A 186 -13.64 5.25 2.27
C GLN A 186 -12.93 3.90 2.38
N THR A 187 -12.25 3.67 3.50
CA THR A 187 -11.61 2.39 3.79
C THR A 187 -12.36 1.67 4.92
N SER A 188 -12.81 0.44 4.66
CA SER A 188 -13.34 -0.44 5.69
C SER A 188 -12.19 -1.16 6.40
N ARG A 189 -12.13 -1.08 7.74
CA ARG A 189 -11.12 -1.76 8.55
C ARG A 189 -11.79 -2.55 9.67
N ALA A 190 -11.26 -3.74 9.94
CA ALA A 190 -11.59 -4.54 11.10
C ALA A 190 -10.30 -4.98 11.78
N ILE A 191 -10.29 -4.94 13.11
CA ILE A 191 -9.21 -5.48 13.94
C ILE A 191 -9.81 -6.65 14.69
N VAL A 192 -9.19 -7.83 14.53
CA VAL A 192 -9.66 -9.08 15.11
C VAL A 192 -8.52 -9.68 15.91
N ILE A 193 -8.81 -10.12 17.13
CA ILE A 193 -7.89 -10.90 17.95
C ILE A 193 -8.29 -12.37 17.78
N ILE A 194 -7.32 -13.20 17.40
CA ILE A 194 -7.48 -14.63 17.18
C ILE A 194 -6.45 -15.37 18.03
N ASP A 195 -6.80 -16.58 18.45
CA ASP A 195 -5.97 -17.48 19.27
C ASP A 195 -5.25 -18.56 18.44
N LYS A 196 -5.35 -18.47 17.10
CA LYS A 196 -4.78 -19.43 16.13
C LYS A 196 -4.41 -18.76 14.81
N PHE A 197 -3.39 -19.30 14.15
CA PHE A 197 -3.00 -18.89 12.79
C PHE A 197 -4.06 -19.31 11.74
N VAL A 198 -4.32 -18.44 10.76
CA VAL A 198 -5.32 -18.70 9.71
C VAL A 198 -4.78 -19.61 8.60
N HIS A 199 -3.52 -19.47 8.19
CA HIS A 199 -2.95 -20.23 7.07
C HIS A 199 -1.51 -20.70 7.27
N GLU A 200 -0.59 -19.82 7.66
CA GLU A 200 0.82 -20.18 7.90
C GLU A 200 1.09 -20.25 9.40
N GLU A 201 1.29 -21.45 9.92
CA GLU A 201 1.67 -21.67 11.31
C GLU A 201 3.07 -21.09 11.57
N ASN A 202 3.24 -20.43 12.72
CA ASN A 202 4.50 -19.85 13.19
C ASN A 202 5.08 -18.71 12.34
N ALA A 203 4.32 -18.15 11.40
CA ALA A 203 4.74 -16.95 10.67
C ALA A 203 4.46 -15.68 11.49
N ASP A 204 5.48 -14.85 11.72
CA ASP A 204 5.31 -13.63 12.53
C ASP A 204 4.40 -12.60 11.86
N ALA A 205 4.40 -12.56 10.54
CA ALA A 205 3.49 -11.74 9.77
C ALA A 205 3.11 -12.44 8.46
N THR A 206 1.82 -12.39 8.12
CA THR A 206 1.33 -12.87 6.83
C THR A 206 0.40 -11.84 6.20
N LEU A 207 0.47 -11.72 4.87
CA LEU A 207 -0.43 -10.89 4.07
C LEU A 207 -1.27 -11.80 3.19
N THR A 208 -2.55 -11.93 3.52
CA THR A 208 -3.54 -12.65 2.71
C THR A 208 -4.37 -11.64 1.92
N ILE A 209 -4.57 -11.92 0.63
CA ILE A 209 -5.34 -11.06 -0.27
C ILE A 209 -6.44 -11.90 -0.92
N PHE A 210 -7.67 -11.47 -0.75
CA PHE A 210 -8.84 -11.99 -1.42
C PHE A 210 -9.19 -11.05 -2.58
N PRO A 211 -8.96 -11.45 -3.84
CA PRO A 211 -9.31 -10.64 -5.01
C PRO A 211 -10.82 -10.28 -5.05
N PRO A 212 -11.23 -9.31 -5.87
CA PRO A 212 -12.64 -9.05 -6.13
C PRO A 212 -13.40 -10.33 -6.52
N ASN A 213 -14.66 -10.41 -6.08
CA ASN A 213 -15.59 -11.51 -6.35
C ASN A 213 -15.16 -12.89 -5.81
N THR A 214 -14.26 -12.94 -4.81
CA THR A 214 -13.82 -14.22 -4.20
C THR A 214 -14.43 -14.48 -2.84
N VAL A 215 -14.93 -13.46 -2.15
CA VAL A 215 -15.58 -13.56 -0.82
C VAL A 215 -16.86 -12.73 -0.84
N ASN A 216 -18.02 -13.38 -0.74
CA ASN A 216 -19.33 -12.72 -0.66
C ASN A 216 -19.53 -11.60 -1.72
N ASN A 217 -19.10 -11.83 -2.95
CA ASN A 217 -19.15 -10.84 -4.05
C ASN A 217 -18.50 -9.49 -3.69
N ASN A 218 -17.38 -9.51 -2.97
CA ASN A 218 -16.62 -8.32 -2.62
C ASN A 218 -16.21 -7.55 -3.89
N LYS A 219 -16.60 -6.27 -3.97
CA LYS A 219 -16.24 -5.41 -5.11
C LYS A 219 -14.75 -5.07 -5.16
N TYR A 220 -14.14 -4.87 -3.99
CA TYR A 220 -12.73 -4.49 -3.83
C TYR A 220 -11.94 -5.62 -3.19
N PRO A 221 -10.63 -5.72 -3.44
CA PRO A 221 -9.80 -6.75 -2.80
C PRO A 221 -9.80 -6.58 -1.28
N ILE A 222 -9.99 -7.67 -0.55
CA ILE A 222 -9.90 -7.69 0.91
C ILE A 222 -8.49 -8.11 1.28
N ARG A 223 -7.85 -7.35 2.18
CA ARG A 223 -6.48 -7.60 2.64
C ARG A 223 -6.50 -7.91 4.13
N VAL A 224 -5.86 -9.01 4.51
CA VAL A 224 -5.74 -9.45 5.90
C VAL A 224 -4.25 -9.51 6.22
N LEU A 225 -3.82 -8.61 7.10
CA LEU A 225 -2.49 -8.64 7.70
C LEU A 225 -2.62 -9.32 9.07
N GLN A 226 -2.12 -10.54 9.18
CA GLN A 226 -2.05 -11.25 10.45
C GLN A 226 -0.67 -11.00 11.06
N LEU A 227 -0.64 -10.65 12.35
CA LEU A 227 0.57 -10.36 13.11
C LEU A 227 0.61 -11.25 14.36
N SER A 228 1.77 -11.82 14.68
CA SER A 228 2.00 -12.65 15.87
C SER A 228 2.65 -11.85 17.00
N ALA A 229 2.87 -12.50 18.15
CA ALA A 229 3.66 -11.93 19.23
C ALA A 229 5.11 -11.57 18.81
N GLY A 230 5.66 -12.23 17.79
CA GLY A 230 7.00 -11.94 17.26
C GLY A 230 7.13 -10.53 16.68
N THR A 231 6.03 -9.92 16.23
CA THR A 231 6.03 -8.50 15.80
C THR A 231 5.88 -7.51 16.96
N GLN A 232 5.76 -7.98 18.19
CA GLN A 232 5.57 -7.17 19.39
C GLN A 232 4.29 -6.31 19.36
N THR A 233 3.27 -6.79 18.65
CA THR A 233 1.97 -6.08 18.49
C THR A 233 0.83 -6.75 19.24
N CYS A 234 1.03 -7.95 19.76
CA CYS A 234 0.09 -8.69 20.59
C CYS A 234 0.87 -9.55 21.60
N PRO A 235 0.25 -9.96 22.73
CA PRO A 235 0.89 -10.87 23.68
C PRO A 235 1.10 -12.26 23.09
N GLU A 236 2.03 -13.03 23.66
CA GLU A 236 2.13 -14.46 23.41
C GLU A 236 0.87 -15.17 23.89
N ASP A 237 0.40 -16.15 23.11
CA ASP A 237 -0.67 -17.05 23.53
C ASP A 237 -0.23 -17.83 24.77
N ARG A 238 -1.12 -17.96 25.75
CA ARG A 238 -0.87 -18.70 27.01
C ARG A 238 -0.96 -20.20 26.83
#